data_AF-A0A7K7LH80-F1
#
_entry.id   AF-A0A7K7LH80-F1
#
_cell.length_a   1.000
_cell.length_b   1.000
_cell.length_c   1.000
_cell.angle_alpha   90.00
_cell.angle_beta   90.00
_cell.angle_gamma   90.00
#
_symmetry.space_group_name_H-M   'P 1'
#
loop_
_entity.id
_entity.type
_entity.pdbx_description
1 polymer ?
#
loop_
_entity_poly.entity_id
_entity_poly.type
_entity_poly.pdbx_seq_one_letter_code
_entity_poly.pdbx_strand_id
1 'polypeptide(L)'
;QPLEALDLSKLVAVRSEGGALVVQMQDQNVMLKAESVEAQEVWRGFILTMAQMKVPPDLVLLPGHKFLLLEALREEQERRKRPREPLVLQFPRCFYNVSRGEAEQLLERSGGSGNMVLRPGGHGHGVSVTTRQMLNGTALIRHYKVIDTGQGYCISVDVPHCCSSLAEVVQYFVEKSKGTLQPLHSEYNQKL
;
A
#
# COMPACT_ATOMS: atom_id res chain seq x y z
N GLN A 1 10.02 -14.09 3.14
CA GLN A 1 9.48 -12.80 2.68
C GLN A 1 9.17 -12.92 1.19
N PRO A 2 8.12 -12.27 0.68
CA PRO A 2 7.88 -12.17 -0.76
C PRO A 2 9.04 -11.42 -1.43
N LEU A 3 9.51 -11.90 -2.59
CA LEU A 3 10.59 -11.26 -3.36
C LEU A 3 10.22 -9.82 -3.76
N GLU A 4 8.93 -9.55 -3.95
CA GLU A 4 8.33 -8.26 -4.32
C GLU A 4 8.53 -7.16 -3.27
N ALA A 5 8.86 -7.53 -2.02
CA ALA A 5 9.12 -6.58 -0.93
C ALA A 5 10.60 -6.18 -0.82
N LEU A 6 11.48 -6.70 -1.67
CA LEU A 6 12.91 -6.39 -1.62
C LEU A 6 13.23 -5.06 -2.30
N ASP A 7 13.89 -4.18 -1.55
CA ASP A 7 14.45 -2.95 -2.09
C ASP A 7 15.78 -3.23 -2.80
N LEU A 8 15.71 -3.57 -4.09
CA LEU A 8 16.87 -3.91 -4.92
C LEU A 8 17.91 -2.78 -5.04
N SER A 9 17.63 -1.55 -4.58
CA SER A 9 18.65 -0.51 -4.48
C SER A 9 19.74 -0.83 -3.46
N LYS A 10 19.43 -1.70 -2.48
CA LYS A 10 20.37 -2.21 -1.46
C LYS A 10 21.05 -3.51 -1.87
N LEU A 11 20.86 -3.97 -3.11
CA LEU A 11 21.46 -5.21 -3.59
C LEU A 11 22.99 -5.08 -3.62
N VAL A 12 23.68 -6.02 -2.97
CA VAL A 12 25.15 -6.10 -2.95
C VAL A 12 25.64 -7.13 -3.96
N ALA A 13 25.05 -8.33 -3.94
CA ALA A 13 25.46 -9.42 -4.82
C ALA A 13 24.35 -10.45 -5.02
N VAL A 14 24.42 -11.18 -6.14
CA VAL A 14 23.59 -12.36 -6.41
C VAL A 14 24.53 -13.49 -6.79
N ARG A 15 24.52 -14.58 -6.01
CA ARG A 15 25.43 -15.72 -6.17
C ARG A 15 24.69 -17.04 -6.07
N SER A 16 25.25 -18.09 -6.64
CA SER A 16 24.72 -19.45 -6.49
C SER A 16 25.48 -20.18 -5.40
N GLU A 17 24.79 -20.67 -4.38
CA GLU A 17 25.36 -21.45 -3.27
C GLU A 17 24.47 -22.67 -2.99
N GLY A 18 25.06 -23.86 -2.97
CA GLY A 18 24.36 -25.09 -2.57
C GLY A 18 23.14 -25.44 -3.42
N GLY A 19 23.12 -25.06 -4.71
CA GLY A 19 21.97 -25.28 -5.59
C GLY A 19 20.80 -24.31 -5.35
N ALA A 20 21.03 -23.22 -4.61
CA ALA A 20 20.10 -22.12 -4.46
C ALA A 20 20.74 -20.80 -4.90
N LEU A 21 19.90 -19.81 -5.23
CA LEU A 21 20.35 -18.46 -5.54
C LEU A 21 20.30 -17.61 -4.27
N VAL A 22 21.44 -17.10 -3.82
CA VAL A 22 21.56 -16.23 -2.65
C VAL A 22 21.65 -14.78 -3.12
N VAL A 23 20.63 -14.01 -2.76
CA VAL A 23 20.52 -12.57 -2.97
C VAL A 23 20.99 -11.87 -1.70
N GLN A 24 22.17 -11.26 -1.75
CA GLN A 24 22.74 -10.51 -0.65
C GLN A 24 22.34 -9.04 -0.77
N MET A 25 21.63 -8.56 0.24
CA MET A 25 21.30 -7.16 0.46
C MET A 25 22.23 -6.59 1.54
N GLN A 26 22.25 -5.27 1.71
CA GLN A 26 23.02 -4.62 2.78
C GLN A 26 22.57 -5.03 4.18
N ASP A 27 21.28 -5.31 4.36
CA ASP A 27 20.63 -5.57 5.65
C ASP A 27 20.26 -7.05 5.85
N GLN A 28 20.23 -7.87 4.79
CA GLN A 28 19.81 -9.27 4.87
C GLN A 28 20.29 -10.12 3.69
N ASN A 29 20.25 -11.45 3.86
CA ASN A 29 20.43 -12.41 2.77
C ASN A 29 19.12 -13.17 2.52
N VAL A 30 18.73 -13.29 1.26
CA VAL A 30 17.56 -14.05 0.83
C VAL A 30 17.99 -15.22 -0.02
N MET A 31 17.55 -16.42 0.34
CA MET A 31 17.79 -17.63 -0.44
C MET A 31 16.56 -17.95 -1.29
N LEU A 32 16.77 -18.07 -2.59
CA LEU A 32 15.76 -18.43 -3.59
C LEU A 32 16.04 -19.84 -4.08
N LYS A 33 15.04 -20.71 -3.92
CA LYS A 33 15.07 -22.05 -4.52
C LYS A 33 14.48 -21.96 -5.92
N ALA A 34 15.13 -22.61 -6.87
CA ALA A 34 14.66 -22.72 -8.24
C ALA A 34 14.81 -24.17 -8.70
N GLU A 35 13.93 -24.58 -9.62
CA GLU A 35 13.77 -25.98 -10.03
C GLU A 35 14.90 -26.48 -10.92
N SER A 36 15.69 -25.57 -11.50
CA SER A 36 16.80 -25.90 -12.39
C SER A 36 17.89 -24.83 -12.36
N VAL A 37 19.09 -25.18 -12.84
CA VAL A 37 20.20 -24.23 -13.04
C VAL A 37 19.82 -23.14 -14.05
N GLU A 38 19.06 -23.49 -15.08
CA GLU A 38 18.53 -22.52 -16.05
C GLU A 38 17.60 -21.51 -15.37
N ALA A 39 16.67 -21.97 -14.53
CA ALA A 39 15.79 -21.08 -13.78
C ALA A 39 16.58 -20.17 -12.83
N GLN A 40 17.66 -20.68 -12.21
CA GLN A 40 18.55 -19.86 -11.38
C GLN A 40 19.21 -18.75 -12.18
N GLU A 41 19.70 -19.05 -13.38
CA GLU A 41 20.36 -18.07 -14.24
C GLU A 41 19.35 -17.03 -14.77
N VAL A 42 18.11 -17.44 -15.07
CA VAL A 42 17.01 -16.51 -15.41
C VAL A 42 16.72 -15.57 -14.25
N TRP A 43 16.54 -16.09 -13.04
CA TRP A 43 16.29 -15.27 -11.85
C TRP A 43 17.46 -14.34 -11.51
N ARG A 44 18.69 -14.84 -11.61
CA ARG A 44 19.91 -14.04 -11.45
C ARG A 44 19.92 -12.88 -12.44
N GLY A 45 19.66 -13.17 -13.72
CA GLY A 45 19.62 -12.16 -14.77
C GLY A 45 18.54 -11.12 -14.54
N PHE A 46 17.35 -11.54 -14.13
CA PHE A 46 16.23 -10.64 -13.83
C PHE A 46 16.56 -9.68 -12.68
N ILE A 47 16.99 -10.22 -11.53
CA ILE A 47 17.30 -9.43 -10.34
C ILE A 47 18.40 -8.40 -10.62
N LEU A 48 19.50 -8.82 -11.25
CA LEU A 48 20.60 -7.93 -11.60
C LEU A 48 20.16 -6.85 -12.59
N THR A 49 19.32 -7.20 -13.58
CA THR A 49 18.83 -6.24 -14.56
C THR A 49 17.94 -5.17 -13.93
N MET A 50 17.03 -5.53 -13.03
CA MET A 50 16.15 -4.58 -12.35
C MET A 50 16.91 -3.68 -11.37
N ALA A 51 17.93 -4.23 -10.70
CA ALA A 51 18.77 -3.49 -9.78
C ALA A 51 19.67 -2.48 -10.52
N GLN A 52 20.31 -2.91 -11.62
CA GLN A 52 21.30 -2.11 -12.34
C GLN A 52 20.72 -1.30 -13.53
N MET A 53 19.46 -1.53 -13.89
CA MET A 53 18.79 -0.94 -15.06
C MET A 53 19.50 -1.17 -16.40
N LYS A 54 20.17 -2.32 -16.52
CA LYS A 54 20.85 -2.79 -17.74
C LYS A 54 20.96 -4.30 -17.71
N VAL A 55 20.95 -4.94 -18.87
CA VAL A 55 21.18 -6.40 -18.94
C VAL A 55 22.68 -6.69 -18.76
N PRO A 56 23.08 -7.50 -17.76
CA PRO A 56 24.49 -7.89 -17.60
C PRO A 56 24.99 -8.71 -18.82
N PRO A 57 26.21 -8.44 -19.31
CA PRO A 57 26.74 -9.09 -20.51
C PRO A 57 27.17 -10.55 -20.26
N ASP A 58 27.43 -10.92 -19.01
CA ASP A 58 27.92 -12.23 -18.57
C ASP A 58 26.81 -13.29 -18.40
N LEU A 59 25.56 -12.96 -18.73
CA LEU A 59 24.43 -13.89 -18.56
C LEU A 59 24.44 -15.02 -19.59
N VAL A 60 24.39 -16.24 -19.06
CA VAL A 60 24.33 -17.48 -19.86
C VAL A 60 22.87 -17.88 -20.07
N LEU A 61 22.15 -17.06 -20.84
CA LEU A 61 20.73 -17.26 -21.13
C LEU A 61 20.47 -17.64 -22.59
N LEU A 62 19.45 -18.46 -22.80
CA LEU A 62 18.92 -18.74 -24.13
C LEU A 62 18.41 -17.45 -24.80
N PRO A 63 18.42 -17.37 -26.15
CA PRO A 63 17.98 -16.18 -26.88
C PRO A 63 16.58 -15.70 -26.50
N GLY A 64 15.62 -16.61 -26.31
CA GLY A 64 14.25 -16.28 -25.88
C GLY A 64 14.21 -15.63 -24.49
N HIS A 65 14.96 -16.16 -23.53
CA HIS A 65 15.05 -15.58 -22.19
C HIS A 65 15.74 -14.21 -22.19
N LYS A 66 16.75 -14.00 -23.05
CA LYS A 66 17.36 -12.68 -23.24
C LYS A 66 16.37 -11.66 -23.79
N PHE A 67 15.54 -12.07 -24.74
CA PHE A 67 14.49 -11.20 -25.29
C PHE A 67 13.49 -10.77 -24.22
N LEU A 68 12.95 -11.71 -23.44
CA LEU A 68 12.03 -11.42 -22.33
C LEU A 68 12.65 -10.46 -21.30
N LEU A 69 13.93 -10.66 -20.99
CA LEU A 69 14.65 -9.79 -20.05
C LEU A 69 14.82 -8.36 -20.57
N LEU A 70 15.05 -8.20 -21.88
CA LEU A 70 15.12 -6.88 -22.54
C LEU A 70 13.74 -6.20 -22.55
N GLU A 71 12.66 -6.94 -22.78
CA GLU A 71 11.30 -6.40 -22.71
C GLU A 71 10.95 -5.91 -21.30
N ALA A 72 11.22 -6.73 -20.29
CA ALA A 72 11.02 -6.35 -18.89
C ALA A 72 11.82 -5.10 -18.50
N LEU A 73 13.08 -5.00 -18.96
CA LEU A 73 13.90 -3.81 -18.73
C LEU A 73 13.27 -2.57 -19.39
N ARG A 74 12.80 -2.67 -20.63
CA ARG A 74 12.12 -1.56 -21.33
C ARG A 74 10.87 -1.12 -20.57
N GLU A 75 10.03 -2.05 -20.16
CA GLU A 75 8.82 -1.76 -19.38
C GLU A 75 9.15 -1.06 -18.06
N GLU A 76 10.15 -1.54 -17.33
CA GLU A 76 10.60 -0.93 -16.08
C GLU A 76 11.19 0.47 -16.31
N GLN A 77 11.93 0.70 -17.41
CA GLN A 77 12.41 2.03 -17.78
C GLN A 77 11.25 3.00 -18.04
N GLU A 78 10.24 2.58 -18.81
CA GLU A 78 9.06 3.40 -19.07
C GLU A 78 8.27 3.66 -17.78
N ARG A 79 8.15 2.66 -16.89
CA ARG A 79 7.53 2.83 -15.57
C ARG A 79 8.27 3.85 -14.71
N ARG A 80 9.60 3.90 -14.77
CA ARG A 80 10.42 4.90 -14.03
C ARG A 80 10.41 6.29 -14.66
N LYS A 81 10.29 6.38 -15.99
CA LYS A 81 10.18 7.65 -16.74
C LYS A 81 8.81 8.29 -16.58
N ARG A 82 7.75 7.47 -16.48
CA ARG A 82 6.44 7.96 -16.07
C ARG A 82 6.66 8.68 -14.73
N PRO A 83 6.26 9.96 -14.61
CA PRO A 83 6.26 10.59 -13.32
C PRO A 83 5.55 9.61 -12.39
N ARG A 84 6.23 9.18 -11.33
CA ARG A 84 5.47 8.86 -10.13
C ARG A 84 4.74 10.15 -9.90
N GLU A 85 3.45 10.23 -10.27
CA GLU A 85 2.60 11.21 -9.63
C GLU A 85 2.97 11.06 -8.17
N PRO A 86 3.41 12.14 -7.50
CA PRO A 86 3.60 12.04 -6.08
C PRO A 86 2.33 11.37 -5.62
N LEU A 87 2.46 10.23 -4.94
CA LEU A 87 1.38 9.75 -4.11
C LEU A 87 1.26 10.84 -3.03
N VAL A 88 0.71 12.01 -3.40
CA VAL A 88 -0.34 12.62 -2.62
C VAL A 88 -1.32 11.47 -2.54
N LEU A 89 -1.10 10.61 -1.54
CA LEU A 89 -2.15 9.78 -1.05
C LEU A 89 -3.28 10.79 -0.88
N GLN A 90 -4.29 10.74 -1.75
CA GLN A 90 -5.45 11.62 -1.68
C GLN A 90 -6.32 11.16 -0.49
N PHE A 91 -5.65 10.92 0.63
CA PHE A 91 -6.28 10.72 1.89
C PHE A 91 -6.93 12.05 2.24
N PRO A 92 -8.25 12.06 2.48
CA PRO A 92 -8.91 13.25 2.96
C PRO A 92 -8.26 13.67 4.29
N ARG A 93 -8.33 14.96 4.62
CA ARG A 93 -7.69 15.52 5.82
C ARG A 93 -8.07 14.83 7.13
N CYS A 94 -9.20 14.13 7.16
CA CYS A 94 -9.66 13.36 8.31
C CYS A 94 -9.15 11.91 8.34
N PHE A 95 -8.16 11.55 7.52
CA PHE A 95 -7.44 10.28 7.62
C PHE A 95 -6.34 10.37 8.66
N TYR A 96 -6.37 9.45 9.63
CA TYR A 96 -5.37 9.34 10.68
C TYR A 96 -4.81 7.92 10.68
N ASN A 97 -3.49 7.79 10.70
CA ASN A 97 -2.81 6.49 10.82
C ASN A 97 -2.85 6.01 12.28
N VAL A 98 -4.03 5.55 12.72
CA VAL A 98 -4.31 5.16 14.10
C VAL A 98 -5.11 3.86 14.15
N SER A 99 -5.00 3.14 15.26
CA SER A 99 -5.80 1.95 15.54
C SER A 99 -7.29 2.27 15.79
N ARG A 100 -8.12 1.24 15.95
CA ARG A 100 -9.53 1.40 16.31
C ARG A 100 -9.72 2.19 17.61
N GLY A 101 -9.03 1.78 18.68
CA GLY A 101 -9.17 2.43 19.99
C GLY A 101 -8.61 3.85 20.02
N GLU A 102 -7.51 4.11 19.32
CA GLU A 102 -6.94 5.46 19.21
C GLU A 102 -7.87 6.42 18.45
N ALA A 103 -8.57 5.96 17.41
CA ALA A 103 -9.58 6.77 16.74
C ALA A 103 -10.78 7.12 17.63
N GLU A 104 -11.22 6.19 18.49
CA GLU A 104 -12.28 6.47 19.46
C GLU A 104 -11.87 7.57 20.43
N GLN A 105 -10.64 7.48 20.97
CA GLN A 105 -10.08 8.50 21.86
C GLN A 105 -9.89 9.84 21.15
N LEU A 106 -9.47 9.82 19.89
CA LEU A 106 -9.30 11.03 19.07
C LEU A 106 -10.63 11.78 18.91
N LEU A 107 -11.72 11.05 18.64
CA LEU A 107 -13.06 11.62 18.53
C LEU A 107 -13.66 12.05 19.87
N GLU A 108 -13.28 11.39 20.97
CA GLU A 108 -13.69 11.81 22.31
C GLU A 108 -13.05 13.14 22.71
N ARG A 109 -11.78 13.35 22.34
CA ARG A 109 -10.99 14.54 22.66
C ARG A 109 -11.14 15.67 21.65
N SER A 110 -11.92 15.50 20.58
CA SER A 110 -11.98 16.46 19.46
C SER A 110 -12.58 17.83 19.81
N GLY A 111 -13.24 17.96 20.97
CA GLY A 111 -13.82 19.24 21.40
C GLY A 111 -14.86 19.81 20.42
N GLY A 112 -15.43 18.99 19.54
CA GLY A 112 -16.42 19.41 18.55
C GLY A 112 -15.87 19.80 17.18
N SER A 113 -14.56 19.68 16.92
CA SER A 113 -13.93 19.97 15.61
C SER A 113 -14.21 18.93 14.50
N GLY A 114 -15.26 18.13 14.69
CA GLY A 114 -15.64 17.00 13.87
C GLY A 114 -15.75 15.71 14.70
N ASN A 115 -16.45 14.75 14.13
CA ASN A 115 -16.90 13.54 14.81
C ASN A 115 -16.80 12.28 13.93
N MET A 116 -15.99 12.36 12.88
CA MET A 116 -15.72 11.28 11.93
C MET A 116 -14.24 11.28 11.50
N VAL A 117 -13.62 10.10 11.48
CA VAL A 117 -12.25 9.90 11.00
C VAL A 117 -12.15 8.67 10.10
N LEU A 118 -11.25 8.73 9.13
CA LEU A 118 -10.77 7.56 8.40
C LEU A 118 -9.50 7.04 9.07
N ARG A 119 -9.32 5.72 9.04
CA ARG A 119 -8.12 5.05 9.56
C ARG A 119 -7.87 3.72 8.84
N PRO A 120 -6.67 3.12 8.97
CA PRO A 120 -6.42 1.76 8.50
C PRO A 120 -7.41 0.73 9.08
N GLY A 121 -7.76 -0.27 8.27
CA GLY A 121 -8.52 -1.44 8.72
C GLY A 121 -7.71 -2.34 9.65
N GLY A 122 -8.37 -3.01 10.61
CA GLY A 122 -7.72 -3.78 11.69
C GLY A 122 -6.99 -5.07 11.25
N HIS A 123 -7.01 -5.43 9.97
CA HIS A 123 -6.36 -6.63 9.42
C HIS A 123 -5.40 -6.33 8.26
N GLY A 124 -4.88 -5.10 8.16
CA GLY A 124 -3.91 -4.73 7.12
C GLY A 124 -4.47 -4.63 5.69
N HIS A 125 -5.79 -4.82 5.52
CA HIS A 125 -6.48 -4.65 4.26
C HIS A 125 -7.62 -3.64 4.40
N GLY A 126 -7.63 -2.65 3.50
CA GLY A 126 -8.69 -1.66 3.37
C GLY A 126 -8.67 -0.54 4.42
N VAL A 127 -9.76 0.23 4.43
CA VAL A 127 -9.93 1.44 5.23
C VAL A 127 -11.14 1.25 6.17
N SER A 128 -11.18 1.99 7.27
CA SER A 128 -12.34 2.04 8.16
C SER A 128 -12.71 3.48 8.47
N VAL A 129 -14.02 3.76 8.50
CA VAL A 129 -14.56 5.02 9.01
C VAL A 129 -14.99 4.80 10.45
N THR A 130 -14.54 5.66 11.37
CA THR A 130 -14.97 5.66 12.76
C THR A 130 -15.74 6.95 13.02
N THR A 131 -16.91 6.85 13.64
CA THR A 131 -17.77 7.99 13.97
C THR A 131 -18.14 7.98 15.46
N ARG A 132 -18.41 9.16 16.04
CA ARG A 132 -18.85 9.32 17.43
C ARG A 132 -19.96 10.38 17.50
N GLN A 133 -21.18 9.99 17.78
CA GLN A 133 -22.31 10.93 17.92
C GLN A 133 -22.87 10.90 19.34
N MET A 134 -23.39 12.02 19.83
CA MET A 134 -24.11 12.08 21.10
C MET A 134 -25.61 11.94 20.84
N LEU A 135 -26.23 10.89 21.36
CA LEU A 135 -27.68 10.69 21.29
C LEU A 135 -28.22 10.62 22.72
N ASN A 136 -29.07 11.58 23.10
CA ASN A 136 -29.66 11.67 24.45
C ASN A 136 -28.63 11.57 25.58
N GLY A 137 -27.48 12.24 25.43
CA GLY A 137 -26.39 12.22 26.41
C GLY A 137 -25.50 10.97 26.38
N THR A 138 -25.81 9.97 25.55
CA THR A 138 -24.99 8.76 25.39
C THR A 138 -24.12 8.85 24.14
N ALA A 139 -22.82 8.53 24.26
CA ALA A 139 -21.92 8.47 23.12
C ALA A 139 -22.16 7.18 22.32
N LEU A 140 -22.54 7.34 21.06
CA LEU A 140 -22.69 6.25 20.09
C LEU A 140 -21.50 6.25 19.14
N ILE A 141 -20.68 5.21 19.23
CA ILE A 141 -19.54 4.99 18.36
C ILE A 141 -19.89 3.94 17.30
N ARG A 142 -19.54 4.20 16.04
CA ARG A 142 -19.70 3.23 14.95
C ARG A 142 -18.41 3.10 14.14
N HIS A 143 -18.17 1.89 13.65
CA HIS A 143 -17.07 1.61 12.73
C HIS A 143 -17.62 0.98 11.46
N TYR A 144 -17.32 1.59 10.32
CA TYR A 144 -17.74 1.13 9.01
C TYR A 144 -16.54 0.59 8.26
N LYS A 145 -16.68 -0.61 7.70
CA LYS A 145 -15.65 -1.20 6.85
C LYS A 145 -15.74 -0.59 5.45
N VAL A 146 -14.60 -0.19 4.90
CA VAL A 146 -14.48 0.29 3.52
C VAL A 146 -13.50 -0.63 2.81
N ILE A 147 -14.00 -1.32 1.78
CA ILE A 147 -13.27 -2.31 1.02
C ILE A 147 -12.64 -1.61 -0.18
N ASP A 148 -11.32 -1.66 -0.28
CA ASP A 148 -10.61 -1.29 -1.50
C ASP A 148 -10.80 -2.40 -2.54
N THR A 149 -11.34 -2.04 -3.69
CA THR A 149 -11.61 -2.99 -4.80
C THR A 149 -10.54 -2.95 -5.89
N GLY A 150 -9.50 -2.11 -5.74
CA GLY A 150 -8.50 -1.83 -6.77
C GLY A 150 -8.95 -0.82 -7.83
N GLN A 151 -10.26 -0.59 -7.98
CA GLN A 151 -10.84 0.43 -8.87
C GLN A 151 -11.60 1.52 -8.11
N GLY A 152 -11.71 1.40 -6.77
CA GLY A 152 -12.44 2.32 -5.92
C GLY A 152 -12.65 1.75 -4.52
N TYR A 153 -13.63 2.29 -3.81
CA TYR A 153 -13.89 1.99 -2.40
C TYR A 153 -15.36 1.66 -2.15
N CYS A 154 -15.67 0.47 -1.64
CA CYS A 154 -17.04 0.07 -1.32
C CYS A 154 -17.28 0.04 0.19
N ILE A 155 -18.27 0.83 0.63
CA ILE A 155 -18.69 0.94 2.03
C ILE A 155 -19.61 -0.23 2.36
N SER A 156 -19.23 -1.01 3.39
CA SER A 156 -20.00 -2.16 3.87
C SER A 156 -21.09 -1.71 4.85
N VAL A 157 -22.24 -1.34 4.28
CA VAL A 157 -23.51 -1.04 4.96
C VAL A 157 -24.62 -1.89 4.33
N ASP A 158 -25.85 -1.83 4.88
CA ASP A 158 -26.98 -2.67 4.43
C ASP A 158 -27.20 -2.65 2.92
N VAL A 159 -27.08 -1.47 2.31
CA VAL A 159 -27.02 -1.29 0.85
C VAL A 159 -25.63 -0.78 0.50
N PRO A 160 -24.71 -1.65 0.04
CA PRO A 160 -23.34 -1.27 -0.26
C PRO A 160 -23.29 -0.06 -1.21
N HIS A 161 -22.38 0.86 -0.92
CA HIS A 161 -22.17 2.05 -1.73
C HIS A 161 -20.71 2.12 -2.15
N CYS A 162 -20.46 2.20 -3.46
CA CYS A 162 -19.11 2.25 -4.01
C CYS A 162 -18.80 3.65 -4.53
N CYS A 163 -17.62 4.12 -4.16
CA CYS A 163 -17.08 5.44 -4.44
C CYS A 163 -15.80 5.31 -5.27
N SER A 164 -15.51 6.31 -6.10
CA SER A 164 -14.28 6.36 -6.88
C SER A 164 -13.06 6.73 -6.04
N SER A 165 -13.27 7.40 -4.89
CA SER A 165 -12.20 7.92 -4.02
C SER A 165 -12.58 7.91 -2.54
N LEU A 166 -11.58 8.03 -1.64
CA LEU A 166 -11.81 8.19 -0.21
C LEU A 166 -12.45 9.54 0.15
N ALA A 167 -12.26 10.58 -0.68
CA ALA A 167 -12.97 11.85 -0.52
C ALA A 167 -14.48 11.68 -0.73
N GLU A 168 -14.88 10.90 -1.74
CA GLU A 168 -16.29 10.54 -1.94
C GLU A 168 -16.85 9.67 -0.80
N VAL A 169 -16.04 8.78 -0.22
CA VAL A 169 -16.46 8.04 0.99
C VAL A 169 -16.79 8.99 2.13
N VAL A 170 -15.94 10.00 2.39
CA VAL A 170 -16.22 11.05 3.39
C VAL A 170 -17.51 11.78 3.05
N GLN A 171 -17.66 12.21 1.80
CA GLN A 171 -18.82 12.96 1.34
C GLN A 171 -20.11 12.15 1.51
N TYR A 172 -20.09 10.85 1.20
CA TYR A 172 -21.21 9.94 1.41
C TYR A 172 -21.71 9.98 2.86
N PHE A 173 -20.81 9.90 3.84
CA PHE A 173 -21.21 9.94 5.25
C PHE A 173 -21.76 11.31 5.67
N VAL A 174 -21.18 12.40 5.17
CA VAL A 174 -21.68 13.76 5.42
C VAL A 174 -23.09 13.92 4.86
N GLU A 175 -23.31 13.54 3.60
CA GLU A 175 -24.61 13.66 2.93
C GLU A 175 -25.67 12.74 3.54
N LYS A 176 -25.33 11.46 3.74
CA LYS A 176 -26.27 10.46 4.28
C LYS A 176 -26.71 10.79 5.70
N SER A 177 -25.85 11.44 6.47
CA SER A 177 -26.14 11.90 7.83
C SER A 177 -26.75 13.30 7.89
N LYS A 178 -27.03 13.94 6.74
CA LYS A 178 -27.52 15.32 6.64
C LYS A 178 -26.63 16.33 7.39
N GLY A 179 -25.32 16.12 7.32
CA GLY A 179 -24.31 16.97 7.95
C GLY A 179 -24.10 16.73 9.44
N THR A 180 -24.80 15.78 10.07
CA THR A 180 -24.57 15.45 11.49
C THR A 180 -23.26 14.70 11.73
N LEU A 181 -22.72 14.06 10.70
CA LEU A 181 -21.33 13.61 10.65
C LEU A 181 -20.50 14.65 9.92
N GLN A 182 -19.41 15.08 10.55
CA GLN A 182 -18.44 16.03 10.04
C GLN A 182 -17.03 15.45 10.17
N PRO A 183 -16.23 15.48 9.12
CA PRO A 183 -14.85 15.01 9.18
C PRO A 183 -14.07 15.80 10.23
N LEU A 184 -13.25 15.11 11.01
CA LEU A 184 -12.39 15.73 11.99
C LEU A 184 -11.38 16.63 11.28
N HIS A 185 -11.43 17.91 11.60
CA HIS A 185 -10.48 18.92 11.16
C HIS A 185 -9.56 19.24 12.35
N SER A 186 -8.65 18.32 12.67
CA SER A 186 -7.59 18.64 13.62
C SER A 186 -6.29 18.84 12.85
N GLU A 187 -5.57 19.93 13.13
CA GLU A 187 -4.13 20.07 12.89
C GLU A 187 -3.39 19.04 13.75
N TYR A 188 -3.60 17.76 13.47
CA TYR A 188 -2.77 16.73 14.03
C TYR A 188 -1.42 16.86 13.36
N ASN A 189 -0.54 17.57 14.04
CA ASN A 189 0.88 17.50 13.79
C ASN A 189 1.24 16.01 13.79
N GLN A 190 1.48 15.45 12.61
CA GLN A 190 2.28 14.23 12.46
C GLN A 190 3.70 14.56 12.95
N LYS A 191 3.86 14.79 14.25
CA LYS A 191 5.14 14.88 14.92
C LYS A 191 5.39 13.53 15.56
N LEU A 192 6.02 12.65 14.79
CA LEU A 192 7.32 12.00 15.05
C LEU A 192 7.45 10.74 14.18
#